data_AF-A0AB38VVH5-F1
#
_entry.id   AF-A0AB38VVH5-F1
#
_cell.length_a   1.000
_cell.length_b   1.000
_cell.length_c   1.000
_cell.angle_alpha   90.00
_cell.angle_beta   90.00
_cell.angle_gamma   90.00
#
_symmetry.space_group_name_H-M   'P 1'
#
loop_
_entity.id
_entity.type
_entity.pdbx_description
1 polymer ?
#
loop_
_entity_poly.entity_id
_entity_poly.type
_entity_poly.pdbx_seq_one_letter_code
_entity_poly.pdbx_strand_id
1 'polypeptide(L)'
;MKIRKISLAIASAVIMAGSTFAIAPAHAARTPQEFGREAQRNFSKYWNEGVQICVDEYGEDQRSLCEYFTAVDLNYLIHLQDGFNPDRAEYFKKLSDEAARKLYVSKYGDDKSTPFD
;
A
#
# COMPACT_ATOMS: atom_id res chain seq x y z
N MET A 1 1.60 34.39 -33.51
CA MET A 1 1.98 33.48 -32.39
C MET A 1 1.52 32.07 -32.75
N LYS A 2 2.45 31.09 -32.88
CA LYS A 2 2.12 29.68 -33.14
C LYS A 2 2.05 28.94 -31.80
N ILE A 3 0.84 28.56 -31.37
CA ILE A 3 0.64 27.73 -30.18
C ILE A 3 0.94 26.27 -30.57
N ARG A 4 1.99 25.69 -29.98
CA ARG A 4 2.33 24.28 -30.18
C ARG A 4 1.41 23.44 -29.26
N LYS A 5 0.66 22.52 -29.87
CA LYS A 5 -0.15 21.51 -29.17
C LYS A 5 0.80 20.54 -28.46
N ILE A 6 0.91 20.65 -27.14
CA ILE A 6 1.58 19.64 -26.32
C ILE A 6 0.57 18.51 -26.15
N SER A 7 0.79 17.43 -26.89
CA SER A 7 0.04 16.19 -26.71
C SER A 7 0.46 15.59 -25.37
N LEU A 8 -0.42 15.67 -24.39
CA LEU A 8 -0.24 15.04 -23.09
C LEU A 8 -0.42 13.53 -23.30
N ALA A 9 0.70 12.81 -23.39
CA ALA A 9 0.69 11.35 -23.41
C ALA A 9 0.21 10.87 -22.04
N ILE A 10 -1.01 10.34 -22.00
CA ILE A 10 -1.56 9.60 -20.87
C ILE A 10 -0.78 8.29 -20.79
N ALA A 11 0.32 8.31 -20.04
CA ALA A 11 1.06 7.11 -19.69
C ALA A 11 0.12 6.24 -18.84
N SER A 12 -0.31 5.16 -19.47
CA SER A 12 -1.35 4.27 -18.98
C SER A 12 -0.82 3.42 -17.83
N ALA A 13 -1.64 3.35 -16.77
CA ALA A 13 -1.96 2.14 -16.04
C ALA A 13 -0.78 1.26 -15.61
N VAL A 14 -0.15 1.59 -14.48
CA VAL A 14 0.30 0.55 -13.57
C VAL A 14 -0.90 0.21 -12.69
N ILE A 15 -1.54 -0.90 -13.01
CA ILE A 15 -2.52 -1.57 -12.16
C ILE A 15 -1.77 -1.95 -10.88
N MET A 16 -1.86 -1.10 -9.86
CA MET A 16 -1.43 -1.44 -8.51
C MET A 16 -2.42 -2.48 -8.01
N ALA A 17 -1.98 -3.73 -8.01
CA ALA A 17 -2.75 -4.86 -7.55
C ALA A 17 -3.14 -4.65 -6.08
N GLY A 18 -4.43 -4.37 -5.86
CA GLY A 18 -5.08 -4.34 -4.55
C GLY A 18 -4.78 -3.09 -3.74
N SER A 19 -5.55 -2.02 -3.98
CA SER A 19 -6.00 -1.06 -2.96
C SER A 19 -4.98 -0.56 -1.92
N THR A 20 -3.69 -0.48 -2.24
CA THR A 20 -2.77 0.38 -1.52
C THR A 20 -3.10 1.78 -1.97
N PHE A 21 -3.77 2.52 -1.09
CA PHE A 21 -4.01 3.95 -1.20
C PHE A 21 -2.82 4.62 -1.89
N ALA A 22 -3.11 5.51 -2.84
CA ALA A 22 -2.12 6.34 -3.51
C ALA A 22 -1.50 7.36 -2.53
N ILE A 23 -0.98 6.89 -1.40
CA ILE A 23 0.05 7.55 -0.62
C ILE A 23 1.31 7.29 -1.44
N ALA A 24 1.49 8.01 -2.54
CA ALA A 24 2.77 8.06 -3.20
C ALA A 24 3.71 8.76 -2.22
N PRO A 25 4.64 8.06 -1.53
CA PRO A 25 5.73 8.79 -0.96
C PRO A 25 6.52 9.33 -2.16
N ALA A 26 7.34 10.35 -1.98
CA ALA A 26 8.28 10.82 -2.99
C ALA A 26 9.39 9.78 -3.33
N HIS A 27 9.09 8.48 -3.31
CA HIS A 27 9.99 7.34 -3.39
C HIS A 27 9.74 6.50 -4.66
N ALA A 28 9.19 7.10 -5.71
CA ALA A 28 9.08 6.51 -7.06
C ALA A 28 10.44 6.13 -7.70
N ALA A 29 11.56 6.27 -6.97
CA ALA A 29 12.91 5.96 -7.40
C ALA A 29 13.48 4.65 -6.80
N ARG A 30 12.73 3.92 -5.95
CA ARG A 30 13.22 2.70 -5.30
C ARG A 30 12.47 1.46 -5.76
N THR A 31 13.21 0.38 -6.03
CA THR A 31 12.63 -0.94 -6.25
C THR A 31 11.97 -1.46 -4.96
N PRO A 32 10.97 -2.35 -5.04
CA PRO A 32 10.36 -2.97 -3.85
C PRO A 32 11.39 -3.63 -2.92
N GLN A 33 12.46 -4.20 -3.49
CA GLN A 33 13.56 -4.82 -2.75
C GLN A 33 14.42 -3.80 -1.98
N GLU A 34 14.71 -2.65 -2.58
CA GLU A 34 15.43 -1.56 -1.92
C GLU A 34 14.62 -0.97 -0.77
N PHE A 35 13.32 -0.77 -1.00
CA PHE A 35 12.41 -0.34 0.06
C PHE A 35 12.31 -1.38 1.18
N GLY A 36 12.15 -2.66 0.84
CA GLY A 36 12.10 -3.75 1.82
C GLY A 36 13.33 -3.79 2.73
N ARG A 37 14.54 -3.59 2.16
CA ARG A 37 15.79 -3.48 2.94
C ARG A 37 15.78 -2.31 3.93
N GLU A 38 15.31 -1.16 3.49
CA GLU A 38 15.25 0.05 4.31
C GLU A 38 14.16 -0.04 5.38
N ALA A 39 13.01 -0.59 5.03
CA ALA A 39 11.91 -0.89 5.94
C ALA A 39 12.34 -1.87 7.02
N GLN A 40 13.10 -2.91 6.67
CA GLN A 40 13.66 -3.84 7.66
C GLN A 40 14.59 -3.13 8.66
N ARG A 41 15.45 -2.22 8.18
CA ARG A 41 16.40 -1.48 9.03
C ARG A 41 15.73 -0.43 9.91
N ASN A 42 14.61 0.13 9.45
CA ASN A 42 13.91 1.23 10.11
C ASN A 42 12.45 0.88 10.42
N PHE A 43 12.18 -0.38 10.79
CA PHE A 43 10.82 -0.90 10.89
C PHE A 43 9.92 -0.03 11.74
N SER A 44 10.36 0.32 12.96
CA SER A 44 9.56 1.14 13.88
C SER A 44 9.23 2.52 13.31
N LYS A 45 10.12 3.13 12.52
CA LYS A 45 9.86 4.42 11.88
C LYS A 45 8.73 4.29 10.86
N TYR A 46 8.88 3.37 9.90
CA TYR A 46 7.89 3.17 8.85
C TYR A 46 6.57 2.65 9.39
N TRP A 47 6.61 1.84 10.44
CA TRP A 47 5.42 1.36 11.13
C TRP A 47 4.67 2.52 11.79
N ASN A 48 5.36 3.37 12.57
CA ASN A 48 4.73 4.53 13.19
C ASN A 48 4.14 5.49 12.14
N GLU A 49 4.90 5.80 11.08
CA GLU A 49 4.44 6.67 9.98
C GLU A 49 3.23 6.07 9.27
N GLY A 50 3.27 4.79 8.90
CA GLY A 50 2.17 4.11 8.23
C GLY A 50 0.91 3.99 9.10
N VAL A 51 1.07 3.77 10.41
CA VAL A 51 -0.05 3.77 11.37
C VAL A 51 -0.74 5.12 11.38
N GLN A 52 0.02 6.22 11.49
CA GLN A 52 -0.59 7.55 11.54
C GLN A 52 -1.28 7.90 10.22
N ILE A 53 -0.66 7.59 9.07
CA ILE A 53 -1.30 7.83 7.77
C ILE A 53 -2.60 7.01 7.63
N CYS A 54 -2.60 5.75 8.07
CA CYS A 54 -3.79 4.92 8.05
C CYS A 54 -4.88 5.48 8.99
N VAL A 55 -4.52 5.92 10.19
CA VAL A 55 -5.45 6.52 11.14
C VAL A 55 -6.00 7.85 10.64
N ASP A 56 -5.18 8.70 10.02
CA ASP A 56 -5.62 9.96 9.42
C ASP A 56 -6.68 9.73 8.33
N GLU A 57 -6.54 8.63 7.58
CA GLU A 57 -7.50 8.23 6.55
C GLU A 57 -8.76 7.58 7.13
N TYR A 58 -8.61 6.63 8.05
CA TYR A 58 -9.69 5.73 8.47
C TYR A 58 -10.33 6.04 9.82
N GLY A 59 -9.72 6.93 10.61
CA GLY A 59 -10.17 7.30 11.94
C GLY A 59 -9.42 6.59 13.06
N GLU A 60 -9.36 7.26 14.22
CA GLU A 60 -8.74 6.75 15.45
C GLU A 60 -9.40 5.48 16.00
N ASP A 61 -10.69 5.30 15.73
CA ASP A 61 -11.43 4.09 16.07
C ASP A 61 -10.90 2.85 15.33
N GLN A 62 -10.20 3.03 14.20
CA GLN A 62 -9.56 1.97 13.44
C GLN A 62 -8.08 1.74 13.79
N ARG A 63 -7.53 2.44 14.81
CA ARG A 63 -6.10 2.39 15.15
C ARG A 63 -5.52 0.98 15.25
N SER A 64 -6.18 0.06 15.96
CA SER A 64 -5.67 -1.32 16.09
C SER A 64 -5.63 -2.07 14.76
N LEU A 65 -6.59 -1.82 13.86
CA LEU A 65 -6.58 -2.42 12.53
C LEU A 65 -5.52 -1.77 11.64
N CYS A 66 -5.27 -0.46 11.78
CA CYS A 66 -4.18 0.25 11.13
C CYS A 66 -2.78 -0.21 11.60
N GLU A 67 -2.60 -0.46 12.90
CA GLU A 67 -1.39 -1.06 13.48
C GLU A 67 -1.11 -2.44 12.90
N TYR A 68 -2.16 -3.27 12.81
CA TYR A 68 -2.07 -4.59 12.22
C TYR A 68 -1.75 -4.54 10.73
N PHE A 69 -2.53 -3.79 9.94
CA PHE A 69 -2.34 -3.59 8.50
C PHE A 69 -0.91 -3.15 8.19
N THR A 70 -0.45 -2.08 8.84
CA THR A 70 0.89 -1.53 8.59
C THR A 70 1.99 -2.53 8.91
N ALA A 71 1.84 -3.31 9.99
CA ALA A 71 2.82 -4.33 10.35
C ALA A 71 2.91 -5.44 9.30
N VAL A 72 1.76 -5.97 8.84
CA VAL A 72 1.76 -7.07 7.85
C VAL A 72 2.18 -6.58 6.45
N ASP A 73 1.83 -5.36 6.08
CA ASP A 73 2.23 -4.76 4.80
C ASP A 73 3.75 -4.52 4.74
N LEU A 74 4.35 -3.96 5.79
CA LEU A 74 5.79 -3.82 5.88
C LEU A 74 6.50 -5.18 5.83
N ASN A 75 5.93 -6.20 6.48
CA ASN A 75 6.49 -7.55 6.40
C ASN A 75 6.40 -8.14 5.00
N TYR A 76 5.32 -7.89 4.25
CA TYR A 76 5.23 -8.26 2.84
C TYR A 76 6.38 -7.63 2.05
N LEU A 77 6.57 -6.31 2.15
CA LEU A 77 7.63 -5.59 1.45
C LEU A 77 9.04 -6.05 1.84
N ILE A 78 9.27 -6.38 3.12
CA ILE A 78 10.53 -6.94 3.60
C ILE A 78 10.80 -8.30 2.97
N HIS A 79 9.78 -9.15 2.82
CA HIS A 79 9.94 -10.51 2.29
C HIS A 79 9.96 -10.58 0.75
N LEU A 80 9.75 -9.45 0.05
CA LEU A 80 10.05 -9.34 -1.39
C LEU A 80 11.55 -9.24 -1.68
N GLN A 81 12.41 -9.12 -0.67
CA GLN A 81 13.85 -9.08 -0.84
C GLN A 81 14.42 -10.43 -1.30
N ASP A 82 15.40 -10.38 -2.20
CA ASP A 82 16.14 -11.56 -2.64
C ASP A 82 16.77 -12.31 -1.44
N GLY A 83 16.62 -13.63 -1.43
CA GLY A 83 17.10 -14.50 -0.35
C GLY A 83 16.10 -14.74 0.78
N PHE A 84 14.95 -14.06 0.79
CA PHE A 84 13.82 -14.42 1.65
C PHE A 84 12.94 -15.50 1.03
N ASN A 85 12.21 -16.23 1.88
CA ASN A 85 11.28 -17.27 1.42
C ASN A 85 10.05 -16.60 0.73
N PRO A 86 9.80 -16.87 -0.57
CA PRO A 86 8.68 -16.27 -1.30
C PRO A 86 7.31 -16.61 -0.70
N ASP A 87 7.14 -17.79 -0.08
CA ASP A 87 5.88 -18.19 0.56
C ASP A 87 5.51 -17.26 1.73
N ARG A 88 6.52 -16.67 2.38
CA ARG A 88 6.27 -15.68 3.44
C ARG A 88 5.76 -14.37 2.88
N ALA A 89 6.29 -13.92 1.74
CA ALA A 89 5.78 -12.72 1.09
C ALA A 89 4.30 -12.90 0.70
N GLU A 90 3.95 -14.05 0.13
CA GLU A 90 2.55 -14.36 -0.20
C GLU A 90 1.66 -14.42 1.05
N TYR A 91 2.15 -15.04 2.13
CA TYR A 91 1.43 -15.07 3.41
C TYR A 91 1.13 -13.67 3.94
N PHE A 92 2.14 -12.80 4.02
CA PHE A 92 1.95 -11.42 4.50
C PHE A 92 1.07 -10.59 3.56
N LYS A 93 1.17 -10.81 2.24
CA LYS A 93 0.28 -10.17 1.28
C LYS A 93 -1.18 -10.50 1.56
N LYS A 94 -1.52 -11.78 1.78
CA LYS A 94 -2.90 -12.19 2.09
C LYS A 94 -3.44 -11.50 3.34
N LEU A 95 -2.62 -11.39 4.39
CA LEU A 95 -3.01 -10.68 5.62
C LEU A 95 -3.18 -9.17 5.39
N SER A 96 -2.28 -8.55 4.62
CA SER A 96 -2.38 -7.13 4.25
C SER A 96 -3.65 -6.85 3.46
N ASP A 97 -3.93 -7.64 2.43
CA ASP A 97 -5.13 -7.51 1.60
C ASP A 97 -6.42 -7.67 2.43
N GLU A 98 -6.44 -8.61 3.39
CA GLU A 98 -7.59 -8.80 4.29
C GLU A 98 -7.81 -7.60 5.20
N ALA A 99 -6.74 -7.06 5.81
CA ALA A 99 -6.82 -5.90 6.68
C ALA A 99 -7.22 -4.64 5.90
N ALA A 100 -6.65 -4.42 4.71
CA ALA A 100 -7.03 -3.34 3.81
C ALA A 100 -8.51 -3.41 3.42
N ARG A 101 -9.03 -4.61 3.11
CA ARG A 101 -10.45 -4.81 2.83
C ARG A 101 -11.32 -4.45 4.03
N LYS A 102 -10.93 -4.85 5.25
CA LYS A 102 -11.66 -4.52 6.48
C LYS A 102 -11.71 -3.00 6.73
N LEU A 103 -10.60 -2.30 6.53
CA LEU A 103 -10.52 -0.84 6.61
C LEU A 103 -11.40 -0.17 5.54
N TYR A 104 -11.34 -0.64 4.30
CA TYR A 104 -12.20 -0.14 3.23
C TYR A 104 -13.70 -0.30 3.57
N VAL A 105 -14.10 -1.50 3.97
CA VAL A 105 -15.50 -1.80 4.31
C VAL A 105 -15.96 -1.01 5.55
N SER A 106 -15.09 -0.75 6.52
CA SER A 106 -15.47 0.04 7.71
C SER A 106 -15.80 1.49 7.35
N LYS A 107 -15.07 2.09 6.39
CA LYS A 107 -15.25 3.49 5.98
C LYS A 107 -16.36 3.68 4.94
N TYR A 108 -16.44 2.79 3.95
CA TYR A 108 -17.32 2.95 2.80
C TYR A 108 -18.54 2.01 2.81
N GLY A 109 -18.60 1.08 3.77
CA GLY A 109 -19.57 0.01 3.77
C GLY A 109 -19.16 -1.16 2.86
N ASP A 110 -19.92 -2.26 2.94
CA ASP A 110 -19.76 -3.40 2.04
C ASP A 110 -20.47 -3.09 0.73
N ASP A 111 -19.77 -2.39 -0.17
CA ASP A 111 -20.30 -2.16 -1.51
C ASP A 111 -20.21 -3.48 -2.29
N LYS A 112 -21.30 -4.26 -2.22
CA LYS A 112 -21.45 -5.49 -3.02
C LYS A 112 -21.66 -5.20 -4.51
N SER A 113 -21.62 -3.94 -4.92
CA SER A 113 -21.61 -3.61 -6.34
C SER A 113 -20.28 -4.06 -6.95
N THR A 114 -20.35 -5.14 -7.72
CA THR A 114 -19.32 -5.44 -8.71
C THR A 114 -19.19 -4.22 -9.63
N PRO A 115 -17.97 -3.74 -9.95
CA PRO A 115 -17.77 -2.62 -10.89
C PRO A 115 -18.22 -2.89 -12.34
N PHE A 116 -18.96 -3.98 -12.56
CA PHE A 116 -19.26 -4.56 -13.86
C PHE A 116 -20.73 -5.04 -14.00
N ASP A 117 -21.61 -4.65 -13.08
CA ASP A 117 -23.07 -4.85 -13.25
C ASP A 117 -23.71 -3.65 -13.97
#